data_AF-A0A852ZVE7-F1
#
_entry.id   AF-A0A852ZVE7-F1
#
_cell.length_a   1.000
_cell.length_b   1.000
_cell.length_c   1.000
_cell.angle_alpha   90.00
_cell.angle_beta   90.00
_cell.angle_gamma   90.00
#
_symmetry.space_group_name_H-M   'P 1'
#
loop_
_entity.id
_entity.type
_entity.pdbx_description
1 polymer ?
#
loop_
_entity_poly.entity_id
_entity_poly.type
_entity_poly.pdbx_seq_one_letter_code
_entity_poly.pdbx_strand_id
1 'polypeptide(L)' 'MTSDRLVCANCAGPVSEGRCGVCRNSRQYLEQQGMLGGVSPAALIALLVALLAVTLVVRQAVA' A
#
# COMPACT_ATOMS: atom_id res chain seq x y z
N MET A 1 -11.33 -6.44 11.55
CA MET A 1 -10.96 -5.84 12.86
C MET A 1 -10.34 -4.49 12.57
N THR A 2 -10.97 -3.39 12.96
CA THR A 2 -10.52 -2.03 12.61
C THR A 2 -9.30 -1.67 13.45
N SER A 3 -8.16 -1.41 12.80
CA SER A 3 -6.88 -1.06 13.43
C SER A 3 -6.92 0.17 14.35
N ASP A 4 -8.03 0.90 14.33
CA ASP A 4 -8.29 2.11 15.11
C ASP A 4 -8.44 1.87 16.63
N ARG A 5 -8.60 0.61 17.07
CA ARG A 5 -8.70 0.27 18.51
C ARG A 5 -7.34 -0.04 19.16
N LEU A 6 -6.25 -0.11 18.40
CA LEU A 6 -4.91 -0.37 18.93
C LEU A 6 -4.32 0.92 19.50
N VAL A 7 -4.12 0.96 20.82
CA VAL A 7 -3.50 2.09 21.54
C VAL A 7 -2.03 1.77 21.81
N CYS A 8 -1.14 2.72 21.53
CA CYS A 8 0.29 2.54 21.78
C CYS A 8 0.65 2.84 23.25
N ALA A 9 1.35 1.90 23.90
CA ALA A 9 1.80 2.08 25.29
C ALA A 9 2.80 3.26 25.48
N ASN A 10 3.51 3.69 24.44
CA ASN A 10 4.53 4.73 24.55
C ASN A 10 3.96 6.16 24.39
N CYS A 11 2.94 6.36 23.55
CA CYS A 11 2.37 7.69 23.29
C CYS A 11 0.90 7.83 23.68
N ALA A 12 0.31 6.76 24.25
CA ALA A 12 -1.09 6.64 24.68
C ALA A 12 -2.13 7.02 23.62
N GLY A 13 -1.74 7.14 22.35
CA GLY A 13 -2.60 7.49 21.23
C GLY A 13 -2.90 6.29 20.33
N PRO A 14 -3.85 6.46 19.39
CA PRO A 14 -4.13 5.47 18.34
C PRO A 14 -2.89 5.20 17.50
N VAL A 15 -2.59 3.92 17.25
CA VAL A 15 -1.48 3.52 16.36
C VAL A 15 -1.72 4.01 14.92
N SER A 16 -2.99 4.16 14.52
CA SER A 16 -3.38 4.72 13.22
C SER A 16 -2.87 6.15 12.99
N GLU A 17 -2.65 6.95 14.03
CA GLU A 17 -2.17 8.34 13.90
C GLU A 17 -0.65 8.44 13.66
N GLY A 18 0.15 7.43 13.99
CA GLY A 18 1.60 7.46 13.73
C GLY A 18 2.39 8.54 14.51
N ARG A 19 1.89 9.00 15.67
CA ARG A 19 2.50 10.11 16.44
C ARG A 19 3.93 9.86 16.94
N CYS A 20 4.27 8.62 17.30
CA CYS A 20 5.62 8.26 17.81
C CYS A 20 6.36 7.29 16.87
N GLY A 21 7.67 7.14 17.07
CA GLY A 21 8.51 6.25 16.25
C GLY A 21 8.05 4.78 16.28
N VAL A 22 7.58 4.30 17.43
CA VAL A 22 7.04 2.93 17.60
C VAL A 22 5.75 2.74 16.80
N CYS A 23 4.85 3.73 16.82
CA CYS A 23 3.62 3.69 16.02
C CYS A 23 3.93 3.67 14.52
N ARG A 24 4.88 4.49 14.06
CA ARG A 24 5.28 4.51 12.63
C ARG A 24 5.90 3.19 12.20
N ASN A 25 6.78 2.62 13.01
CA ASN A 25 7.39 1.32 12.71
C ASN A 25 6.33 0.20 12.64
N SER A 26 5.38 0.19 13.58
CA SER A 26 4.26 -0.76 13.56
C SER A 26 3.37 -0.56 12.33
N ARG A 27 3.08 0.69 11.94
CA ARG A 27 2.34 0.99 10.70
C ARG A 27 3.05 0.49 9.46
N GLN A 28 4.37 0.67 9.34
CA GLN A 28 5.13 0.14 8.21
C GLN A 28 5.05 -1.39 8.14
N TYR A 29 5.07 -2.06 9.29
CA TYR A 29 4.92 -3.52 9.36
C TYR A 29 3.52 -3.98 8.94
N LEU A 30 2.47 -3.27 9.36
CA LEU A 30 1.08 -3.55 8.93
C LEU A 30 0.87 -3.25 7.44
N GLU A 31 1.39 -2.14 6.95
CA GLU A 31 1.38 -1.80 5.52
C GLU A 31 1.99 -2.95 4.74
N GLN A 32 3.18 -3.43 5.11
CA GLN A 32 3.84 -4.57 4.46
C GLN A 32 3.04 -5.88 4.49
N GLN A 33 2.24 -6.12 5.55
CA GLN A 33 1.36 -7.30 5.65
C GLN A 33 0.01 -7.14 4.94
N GLY A 34 -0.35 -5.93 4.51
CA GLY A 34 -1.53 -5.73 3.68
C GLY A 34 -1.45 -6.55 2.40
N MET A 35 -2.58 -6.95 1.83
CA MET A 35 -2.63 -7.67 0.54
C MET A 35 -1.88 -6.92 -0.58
N LEU A 36 -1.75 -5.59 -0.45
CA LEU A 36 -1.00 -4.71 -1.33
C LEU A 36 0.28 -4.15 -0.69
N GLY A 37 0.69 -4.67 0.46
CA GLY A 37 1.82 -4.19 1.26
C GLY A 37 3.20 -4.34 0.65
N GLY A 38 3.34 -5.35 -0.20
CA GLY A 38 4.50 -5.55 -1.05
C GLY A 38 4.39 -4.87 -2.42
N VAL A 39 3.25 -4.25 -2.74
CA VAL A 39 3.06 -3.55 -4.02
C VAL A 39 3.77 -2.21 -3.91
N SER A 40 5.03 -2.21 -4.34
CA SER A 40 5.80 -0.99 -4.46
C SER A 40 5.10 -0.04 -5.44
N PRO A 41 5.26 1.29 -5.27
CA PRO A 41 4.75 2.27 -6.23
C PRO A 41 5.22 1.97 -7.66
N ALA A 42 6.44 1.44 -7.80
CA ALA A 42 7.01 1.02 -9.07
C ALA A 42 6.26 -0.18 -9.70
N ALA A 43 5.84 -1.16 -8.92
CA ALA A 43 5.05 -2.29 -9.42
C ALA A 43 3.68 -1.83 -9.95
N LEU A 44 3.05 -0.87 -9.25
CA LEU A 44 1.80 -0.23 -9.69
C LEU A 44 1.97 0.49 -11.04
N ILE A 45 3.05 1.26 -11.20
CA ILE A 45 3.38 1.93 -12.46
C ILE A 45 3.65 0.92 -13.57
N ALA A 46 4.45 -0.11 -13.30
CA ALA A 46 4.75 -1.15 -14.28
C ALA A 46 3.49 -1.89 -14.76
N LEU A 47 2.55 -2.18 -13.86
CA LEU A 47 1.27 -2.80 -14.19
C LEU A 47 0.41 -1.89 -15.09
N LEU A 48 0.35 -0.59 -14.78
CA LEU A 48 -0.37 0.38 -15.61
C LEU A 48 0.23 0.48 -17.02
N VAL A 49 1.55 0.52 -17.14
CA VAL A 49 2.25 0.54 -18.43
C VAL A 49 1.99 -0.75 -19.22
N ALA A 50 2.02 -1.91 -18.57
CA ALA A 50 1.73 -3.19 -19.20
C ALA A 50 0.29 -3.24 -19.75
N LEU A 51 -0.70 -2.77 -18.97
CA LEU A 51 -2.09 -2.70 -19.42
C LEU A 51 -2.25 -1.77 -20.63
N LEU A 52 -1.62 -0.59 -20.61
CA LEU A 52 -1.62 0.33 -21.75
C LEU A 52 -1.00 -0.32 -22.98
N ALA A 53 0.15 -0.98 -22.84
CA ALA A 53 0.80 -1.69 -23.95
C ALA A 53 -0.13 -2.74 -24.56
N VAL A 54 -0.80 -3.56 -23.73
CA VAL A 54 -1.78 -4.56 -24.21
C VAL A 54 -2.93 -3.87 -24.96
N THR A 55 -3.51 -2.80 -24.42
CA THR A 55 -4.60 -2.09 -25.11
C THR A 55 -4.16 -1.51 -26.45
N LEU A 56 -2.93 -1.00 -26.56
CA LEU A 56 -2.38 -0.49 -27.82
C LEU A 56 -2.19 -1.64 -28.83
N VAL A 57 -1.63 -2.77 -28.40
CA VAL A 57 -1.48 -4.00 -29.20
C VAL A 57 -2.82 -4.52 -29.71
N VAL A 58 -3.83 -4.58 -28.84
CA VAL A 58 -5.17 -5.01 -29.26
C VAL A 58 -5.77 -4.02 -30.26
N ARG A 59 -5.64 -2.71 -30.04
CA ARG A 59 -6.15 -1.72 -30.98
C ARG A 59 -5.48 -1.79 -32.35
N GLN A 60 -4.17 -1.96 -32.41
CA GLN A 60 -3.44 -2.06 -33.68
C GLN A 60 -3.62 -3.41 -34.39
N ALA A 61 -4.00 -4.47 -33.67
CA ALA A 61 -4.31 -5.78 -34.27
C ALA A 61 -5.76 -5.89 -34.79
N VAL A 62 -6.66 -5.02 -34.31
CA VAL A 62 -8.09 -5.00 -34.68
C VAL A 62 -8.42 -3.88 -35.68
N ALA A 63 -7.50 -2.92 -35.87
CA ALA A 63 -7.56 -1.87 -36.90
C ALA A 63 -6.97 -2.36 -38.22
#